data_AF-A0A1E1WW26-F1
#
_entry.id   AF-A0A1E1WW26-F1
#
_cell.length_a   1.000
_cell.length_b   1.000
_cell.length_c   1.000
_cell.angle_alpha   90.00
_cell.angle_beta   90.00
_cell.angle_gamma   90.00
#
_symmetry.space_group_name_H-M   'P 1'
#
loop_
_entity.id
_entity.type
_entity.pdbx_description
1 polymer ?
#
loop_
_entity_poly.entity_id
_entity_poly.type
_entity_poly.pdbx_seq_one_letter_code
_entity_poly.pdbx_strand_id
1 'polypeptide(L)'
;MSIFPIVLALLLIGLDEGEALDGYPLAKNNYCKFHCSDDAMCKETCKKRAGATNGKGDCTWTGCYCYDVAPGTEMYPGRLPCNPY
;
A
#
# COMPACT_ATOMS: atom_id res chain seq x y z
N MET A 1 -38.45 -0.51 -22.80
CA MET A 1 -37.23 -1.21 -22.36
C MET A 1 -36.56 -0.33 -21.30
N SER A 2 -36.45 -0.84 -20.07
CA SER A 2 -35.97 -0.07 -18.92
C SER A 2 -34.45 0.04 -18.96
N ILE A 3 -33.91 1.27 -18.92
CA ILE A 3 -32.47 1.59 -18.95
C ILE A 3 -31.84 1.46 -17.55
N PHE A 4 -32.70 1.31 -16.53
CA PHE A 4 -32.33 1.21 -15.12
C PHE A 4 -31.27 0.15 -14.77
N PRO A 5 -31.28 -1.08 -15.34
CA PRO A 5 -30.28 -2.09 -14.96
C PRO A 5 -28.88 -1.76 -15.47
N ILE A 6 -28.74 -0.97 -16.54
CA ILE A 6 -27.44 -0.61 -17.11
C ILE A 6 -26.74 0.44 -16.23
N VAL A 7 -27.50 1.40 -15.70
CA VAL A 7 -26.98 2.43 -14.78
C VAL A 7 -26.52 1.81 -13.45
N LEU A 8 -27.26 0.83 -12.95
CA LEU A 8 -26.91 0.14 -11.70
C LEU A 8 -25.62 -0.70 -11.84
N ALA A 9 -25.41 -1.33 -12.99
CA ALA A 9 -24.20 -2.10 -13.25
C ALA A 9 -22.94 -1.21 -13.35
N LEU A 10 -23.05 -0.03 -13.94
CA LEU A 10 -21.93 0.93 -14.02
C LEU A 10 -21.51 1.49 -12.65
N LEU A 11 -22.48 1.71 -11.75
CA LEU A 11 -22.20 2.14 -10.38
C LEU A 11 -21.45 1.07 -9.58
N LEU A 12 -21.75 -0.21 -9.81
CA LEU A 12 -21.09 -1.32 -9.10
C LEU A 12 -19.68 -1.59 -9.61
N ILE A 13 -19.39 -1.34 -10.89
CA ILE A 13 -18.04 -1.50 -11.47
C ILE A 13 -17.09 -0.38 -11.00
N GLY A 14 -17.62 0.81 -10.68
CA GLY A 14 -16.83 1.93 -10.15
C GLY A 14 -16.47 1.83 -8.66
N LEU A 15 -17.02 0.85 -7.93
CA LEU A 15 -16.78 0.64 -6.49
C LEU A 15 -15.60 -0.29 -6.19
N ASP A 16 -14.91 -0.80 -7.21
CA ASP A 16 -13.59 -1.44 -7.08
C ASP A 16 -12.47 -0.37 -7.03
N GLU A 17 -12.77 0.82 -6.50
CA GLU A 17 -11.76 1.73 -5.98
C GLU A 17 -11.18 1.05 -4.74
N GLY A 18 -10.14 0.24 -4.96
CA GLY A 18 -9.42 -0.39 -3.85
C GLY A 18 -9.15 0.66 -2.78
N GLU A 19 -9.57 0.39 -1.56
CA GLU A 19 -9.36 1.33 -0.47
C GLU A 19 -7.86 1.56 -0.30
N ALA A 20 -7.47 2.80 -0.01
CA ALA A 20 -6.10 3.10 0.33
C ALA A 20 -5.71 2.27 1.55
N LEU A 21 -4.60 1.53 1.44
CA LEU A 21 -4.17 0.60 2.47
C LEU A 21 -3.08 1.24 3.33
N ASP A 22 -3.14 1.01 4.63
CA ASP A 22 -2.03 1.30 5.53
C ASP A 22 -1.22 0.03 5.78
N GLY A 23 0.11 0.13 5.82
CA GLY A 23 0.92 -1.06 6.04
C GLY A 23 2.42 -0.89 5.85
N TYR A 24 3.15 -1.99 6.06
CA TYR A 24 4.59 -2.06 5.80
C TYR A 24 4.83 -2.47 4.34
N PRO A 25 5.38 -1.59 3.48
CA PRO A 25 5.70 -1.96 2.11
C PRO A 25 6.84 -2.96 2.08
N LEU A 26 6.85 -3.78 1.03
CA LEU A 26 7.88 -4.77 0.81
C LEU A 26 9.18 -4.11 0.32
N ALA A 27 10.30 -4.51 0.92
CA ALA A 27 11.62 -4.32 0.35
C ALA A 27 11.72 -5.14 -0.95
N LYS A 28 12.25 -4.51 -2.00
CA LYS A 28 12.36 -5.10 -3.34
C LYS A 28 12.97 -6.51 -3.24
N ASN A 29 12.28 -7.47 -3.84
CA ASN A 29 12.69 -8.88 -4.08
C ASN A 29 12.70 -9.86 -2.89
N ASN A 30 12.44 -9.43 -1.66
CA ASN A 30 12.76 -10.28 -0.49
C ASN A 30 11.55 -10.56 0.45
N TYR A 31 10.36 -10.07 0.12
CA TYR A 31 9.15 -10.14 0.97
C TYR A 31 9.35 -9.62 2.40
N CYS A 32 10.39 -8.83 2.63
CA CYS A 32 10.72 -8.26 3.94
C CYS A 32 10.11 -6.87 4.08
N LYS A 33 9.92 -6.40 5.32
CA LYS A 33 9.61 -4.99 5.57
C LYS A 33 10.75 -4.11 5.09
N PHE A 34 10.45 -2.94 4.55
CA PHE A 34 11.47 -1.95 4.25
C PHE A 34 12.11 -1.41 5.54
N HIS A 35 13.42 -1.59 5.69
CA HIS A 35 14.16 -1.07 6.84
C HIS A 35 14.28 0.45 6.75
N CYS A 36 14.22 1.15 7.88
CA CYS A 36 14.34 2.61 7.95
C CYS A 36 15.27 3.05 9.09
N SER A 37 16.01 4.13 8.86
CA SER A 37 16.80 4.84 9.87
C SER A 37 16.04 6.00 10.52
N ASP A 38 15.10 6.60 9.79
CA ASP A 38 14.34 7.78 10.20
C ASP A 38 13.04 7.92 9.39
N ASP A 39 12.17 8.83 9.85
CA ASP A 39 10.86 9.11 9.24
C ASP A 39 10.97 9.78 7.86
N ALA A 40 12.04 10.53 7.59
CA ALA A 40 12.21 11.21 6.31
C ALA A 40 12.49 10.20 5.18
N MET A 41 13.36 9.22 5.45
CA MET A 41 13.57 8.06 4.58
C MET A 41 12.28 7.27 4.37
N CYS A 42 11.47 7.14 5.41
CA CYS A 42 10.19 6.46 5.32
C CYS A 42 9.21 7.18 4.40
N LYS A 43 9.07 8.49 4.60
CA LYS A 43 8.20 9.34 3.78
C LYS A 43 8.51 9.22 2.29
N GLU A 44 9.80 9.29 1.95
CA GLU A 44 10.26 9.12 0.57
C GLU A 44 9.98 7.71 0.04
N THR A 45 10.14 6.68 0.87
CA THR A 45 9.85 5.29 0.50
C THR A 45 8.37 5.08 0.24
N CYS A 46 7.51 5.54 1.13
CA CYS A 46 6.06 5.45 1.00
C CYS A 46 5.59 6.15 -0.28
N LYS A 47 6.11 7.35 -0.56
CA LYS A 47 5.78 8.08 -1.78
C LYS A 47 6.27 7.39 -3.05
N LYS A 48 7.52 6.93 -3.09
CA LYS A 48 8.17 6.45 -4.33
C LYS A 48 7.95 4.97 -4.62
N ARG A 49 7.79 4.13 -3.60
CA ARG A 49 7.71 2.67 -3.74
C ARG A 49 6.32 2.13 -3.46
N ALA A 50 5.64 2.69 -2.46
CA ALA A 50 4.30 2.27 -2.10
C ALA A 50 3.24 3.06 -2.88
N GLY A 51 3.58 4.23 -3.44
CA GLY A 51 2.61 5.08 -4.13
C GLY A 51 1.66 5.79 -3.17
N ALA A 52 2.09 6.03 -1.92
CA ALA A 52 1.33 6.77 -0.93
C ALA A 52 1.04 8.20 -1.41
N THR A 53 -0.23 8.60 -1.42
CA THR A 53 -0.69 9.86 -2.02
C THR A 53 -0.08 11.10 -1.36
N ASN A 54 0.06 11.07 -0.03
CA ASN A 54 0.69 12.14 0.76
C ASN A 54 2.14 11.80 1.17
N GLY A 55 2.62 10.61 0.80
CA GLY A 55 3.91 10.07 1.21
C GLY A 55 4.03 9.83 2.71
N LYS A 56 2.95 9.91 3.50
CA LYS A 56 3.03 9.80 4.96
C LYS A 56 3.55 8.41 5.35
N GLY A 57 4.51 8.38 6.25
CA GLY A 57 5.01 7.14 6.82
C GLY A 57 5.95 7.38 7.99
N ASP A 58 5.96 6.43 8.91
CA ASP A 58 6.68 6.48 10.18
C ASP A 58 7.68 5.34 10.25
N CYS A 59 8.87 5.62 10.76
CA CYS A 59 9.87 4.61 11.03
C CYS A 59 9.60 3.95 12.39
N THR A 60 8.91 2.81 12.35
CA THR A 60 8.44 2.10 13.54
C THR A 60 9.23 0.81 13.73
N TRP A 61 9.98 0.71 14.83
CA TRP A 61 10.75 -0.50 15.18
C TRP A 61 11.71 -0.91 14.04
N THR A 62 12.35 0.09 13.40
CA THR A 62 13.21 -0.04 12.21
C THR A 62 12.52 -0.51 10.93
N GLY A 63 11.20 -0.65 10.93
CA GLY A 63 10.38 -0.96 9.77
C GLY A 63 9.56 0.25 9.33
N CYS A 64 9.51 0.46 8.03
CA CYS A 64 8.76 1.59 7.49
C CYS A 64 7.27 1.31 7.42
N TYR A 65 6.44 2.09 8.11
CA TYR A 65 4.99 1.99 8.02
C TYR A 65 4.45 3.14 7.17
N CYS A 66 3.68 2.82 6.13
CA CYS A 66 3.13 3.78 5.18
C CYS A 66 1.62 3.92 5.35
N TYR A 67 1.12 5.13 5.13
CA TYR A 67 -0.31 5.44 5.14
C TYR A 67 -0.79 5.86 3.77
N ASP A 68 -2.09 5.71 3.54
CA ASP A 68 -2.77 6.18 2.32
C ASP A 68 -2.11 5.63 1.04
N VAL A 69 -1.77 4.34 1.07
CA VAL A 69 -1.00 3.69 0.00
C VAL A 69 -1.91 3.31 -1.16
N ALA A 70 -1.39 3.43 -2.38
CA ALA A 70 -2.12 3.11 -3.60
C ALA A 70 -2.72 1.69 -3.51
N PRO A 71 -3.99 1.51 -3.91
CA PRO A 71 -4.63 0.20 -3.91
C PRO A 71 -3.88 -0.80 -4.78
N GLY A 72 -3.92 -2.07 -4.37
CA GLY A 72 -3.19 -3.16 -5.03
C GLY A 72 -1.70 -3.22 -4.72
N THR A 73 -1.18 -2.31 -3.88
CA THR A 73 0.21 -2.39 -3.41
C THR A 73 0.40 -3.61 -2.51
N GLU A 74 1.38 -4.45 -2.84
CA GLU A 74 1.74 -5.59 -1.99
C GLU A 74 2.38 -5.12 -0.68
N MET A 75 1.73 -5.47 0.42
CA MET A 75 2.15 -5.17 1.79
C MET A 75 2.68 -6.41 2.49
N TYR A 76 3.52 -6.20 3.51
CA TYR A 76 4.00 -7.28 4.35
C TYR A 76 2.84 -7.98 5.09
N PRO A 77 2.61 -9.29 4.88
CA PRO A 77 1.42 -9.98 5.40
C PRO A 77 1.55 -10.45 6.87
N GLY A 78 2.58 -10.04 7.60
CA GLY A 78 2.76 -10.36 9.02
C GLY A 78 3.19 -11.79 9.35
N ARG A 79 3.20 -12.71 8.37
CA ARG A 79 3.48 -14.15 8.59
C ARG A 79 4.49 -14.79 7.65
N LEU A 80 4.97 -14.10 6.62
CA LEU A 80 6.01 -14.66 5.75
C LEU A 80 7.38 -14.50 6.40
N PRO A 81 8.22 -15.56 6.45
CA PRO A 81 9.62 -15.37 6.75
C PRO A 81 10.18 -14.43 5.69
N CYS A 82 10.77 -13.32 6.14
CA CYS A 82 11.60 -12.48 5.29
C CYS A 82 12.64 -13.40 4.61
N ASN A 83 12.77 -13.34 3.29
CA ASN A 83 13.82 -14.07 2.57
C ASN A 83 15.01 -13.13 2.39
N PRO A 84 16.04 -13.15 3.25
CA PRO A 84 17.13 -12.19 3.20
C PRO A 84 18.12 -12.45 2.04
N TYR A 85 17.86 -13.44 1.19
CA TYR A 85 18.77 -13.94 0.15
C TYR A 85 18.32 -13.55 -1.26
#